data_AF-A0A9E0ZUC3-F1
#
_entry.id   AF-A0A9E0ZUC3-F1
#
_cell.length_a   1.000
_cell.length_b   1.000
_cell.length_c   1.000
_cell.angle_alpha   90.00
_cell.angle_beta   90.00
_cell.angle_gamma   90.00
#
_symmetry.space_group_name_H-M   'P 1'
#
loop_
_entity.id
_entity.type
_entity.pdbx_description
1 polymer ?
#
loop_
_entity_poly.entity_id
_entity_poly.type
_entity_poly.pdbx_seq_one_letter_code
_entity_poly.pdbx_strand_id
1 'polypeptide(L)'
;MSRKQKNVLIRIIVSAVLLIGLLITERFVDISNAYLRLVLYLVPYLIIGYDILKKAFKGIIHGQVFDENFLMAVASVGAIAIAVYENGSYSEACAVILFYQIGELFQSYAVGKSRRNIAQLMDIRPDYANIEKDGEIV
;
A
#
# COMPACT_ATOMS: atom_id res chain seq x y z
N MET A 1 10.53 -0.98 -11.31
CA MET A 1 9.17 -0.72 -10.78
C MET A 1 8.18 -0.52 -11.92
N SER A 2 6.97 -1.04 -11.79
CA SER A 2 5.88 -0.79 -12.74
C SER A 2 5.33 0.65 -12.60
N ARG A 3 4.60 1.15 -13.61
CA ARG A 3 3.94 2.47 -13.54
C ARG A 3 3.02 2.58 -12.30
N LYS A 4 2.30 1.49 -11.98
CA LYS A 4 1.44 1.41 -10.80
C LYS A 4 2.22 1.59 -9.49
N GLN A 5 3.38 0.93 -9.35
CA GLN A 5 4.25 1.07 -8.16
C GLN A 5 4.79 2.49 -8.01
N LYS A 6 5.15 3.16 -9.12
CA LYS A 6 5.58 4.58 -9.06
C LYS A 6 4.45 5.49 -8.56
N ASN A 7 3.22 5.29 -9.02
CA ASN A 7 2.07 6.07 -8.56
C ASN A 7 1.73 5.81 -7.08
N VAL A 8 1.88 4.58 -6.59
CA VAL A 8 1.76 4.27 -5.16
C VAL A 8 2.84 5.00 -4.36
N LEU A 9 4.11 4.93 -4.81
CA LEU A 9 5.22 5.61 -4.15
C LEU A 9 5.01 7.13 -4.06
N ILE A 10 4.56 7.77 -5.14
CA ILE A 10 4.26 9.21 -5.12
C ILE A 10 3.16 9.52 -4.10
N ARG A 11 2.09 8.73 -4.05
CA ARG A 11 1.02 8.90 -3.04
C ARG A 11 1.55 8.76 -1.62
N ILE A 12 2.40 7.75 -1.36
CA ILE A 12 3.05 7.56 -0.06
C ILE A 12 3.88 8.79 0.33
N ILE A 13 4.71 9.30 -0.58
CA ILE A 13 5.56 10.47 -0.32
C ILE A 13 4.70 11.71 -0.05
N VAL A 14 3.67 11.96 -0.88
CA VAL A 14 2.77 13.11 -0.71
C VAL A 14 2.05 13.02 0.63
N SER A 15 1.46 11.86 0.97
CA SER A 15 0.78 11.69 2.26
C SER A 15 1.74 11.79 3.45
N ALA A 16 2.97 11.28 3.35
CA ALA A 16 3.96 11.42 4.40
C ALA A 16 4.37 12.89 4.62
N VAL A 17 4.61 13.63 3.53
CA VAL A 17 4.95 15.06 3.59
C VAL A 17 3.80 15.86 4.19
N LEU A 18 2.56 15.59 3.78
CA LEU A 18 1.37 16.24 4.34
C LEU A 18 1.22 15.94 5.84
N LEU A 19 1.39 14.69 6.25
CA LEU A 19 1.26 14.27 7.65
C LEU A 19 2.35 14.91 8.52
N ILE A 20 3.60 14.91 8.06
CA ILE A 20 4.70 15.61 8.76
C ILE A 20 4.45 17.12 8.83
N GLY A 21 3.97 17.72 7.74
CA GLY A 21 3.61 19.14 7.70
C GLY A 21 2.52 19.49 8.70
N LEU A 22 1.50 18.64 8.85
CA LEU A 22 0.44 18.80 9.85
C LEU A 22 0.97 18.64 11.27
N LEU A 23 1.77 17.62 11.55
CA LEU A 23 2.39 17.41 12.86
C LEU A 23 3.26 18.61 13.29
N ILE A 24 4.01 19.18 12.34
CA ILE A 24 4.80 20.38 12.60
C ILE A 24 3.88 21.57 12.87
N THR A 25 2.85 21.76 12.04
CA THR A 25 1.91 22.89 12.19
C THR A 25 1.18 22.85 13.52
N GLU A 26 0.71 21.68 13.96
CA GLU A 26 0.07 21.51 15.28
C GLU A 26 1.00 21.80 16.46
N ARG A 27 2.33 21.73 16.26
CA ARG A 27 3.31 22.07 17.30
C ARG A 27 3.53 23.59 17.43
N PHE A 28 3.28 24.35 16.36
CA PHE A 28 3.49 25.79 16.32
C PHE A 28 2.19 26.61 16.38
N VAL A 29 1.06 26.02 16.01
CA VAL A 29 -0.25 26.65 15.97
C VAL A 29 -1.26 25.72 16.63
N ASP A 30 -1.87 26.17 17.73
CA ASP A 30 -2.97 25.44 18.35
C ASP A 30 -4.21 25.49 17.45
N ILE A 31 -4.44 24.40 16.72
CA ILE A 31 -5.67 24.19 15.95
C ILE A 31 -6.78 23.85 16.94
N SER A 32 -7.35 24.89 17.55
CA SER A 32 -8.41 24.79 18.57
C SER A 32 -9.75 24.30 18.02
N ASN A 33 -9.95 24.30 16.69
CA ASN A 33 -11.17 23.80 16.06
C ASN A 33 -11.03 22.32 15.68
N ALA A 34 -11.72 21.46 16.42
CA ALA A 34 -11.75 20.00 16.20
C ALA A 34 -12.20 19.60 14.79
N TYR A 35 -13.16 20.32 14.20
CA TYR A 35 -13.62 20.05 12.83
C TYR A 35 -12.56 20.39 11.79
N LEU A 36 -11.81 21.48 11.99
CA LEU A 36 -10.72 21.86 11.10
C LEU A 36 -9.59 20.83 11.16
N ARG A 37 -9.24 20.37 12.37
CA ARG A 37 -8.27 19.31 12.59
C ARG A 37 -8.66 18.03 11.86
N LEU A 38 -9.92 17.59 12.02
CA LEU A 38 -10.44 16.41 11.34
C LEU A 38 -10.31 16.54 9.82
N VAL A 39 -10.78 17.64 9.24
CA VAL A 39 -10.73 17.85 7.78
C VAL A 39 -9.29 17.82 7.28
N LEU A 40 -8.35 18.45 8.00
CA LEU A 40 -6.93 18.47 7.62
C LEU A 40 -6.30 17.07 7.61
N TYR A 41 -6.57 16.22 8.60
CA TYR A 41 -6.07 14.84 8.63
C TYR A 41 -6.83 13.89 7.70
N LEU A 42 -8.08 14.21 7.35
CA LEU A 42 -8.85 13.41 6.39
C LEU A 42 -8.23 13.46 4.98
N VAL A 43 -7.59 14.57 4.60
CA VAL A 43 -6.94 14.72 3.29
C VAL A 43 -5.82 13.68 3.07
N PRO A 44 -4.74 13.63 3.89
CA PRO A 44 -3.69 12.64 3.70
C PRO A 44 -4.20 11.20 3.84
N TYR A 45 -5.18 10.96 4.73
CA TYR A 45 -5.86 9.67 4.89
C TYR A 45 -6.53 9.22 3.58
N LEU A 46 -7.30 10.08 2.93
CA LEU A 46 -7.99 9.72 1.69
C LEU A 46 -6.99 9.53 0.54
N ILE A 47 -5.96 10.36 0.42
CA ILE A 47 -4.94 10.26 -0.64
C ILE A 47 -4.26 8.89 -0.62
N ILE A 48 -3.96 8.35 0.57
CA ILE A 48 -3.29 7.06 0.70
C ILE A 48 -4.24 5.87 0.77
N GLY A 49 -5.39 6.06 1.42
CA GLY A 49 -6.33 5.00 1.77
C GLY A 49 -7.39 4.71 0.72
N TYR A 50 -7.68 5.62 -0.23
CA TYR A 50 -8.81 5.45 -1.15
C TYR A 50 -8.75 4.15 -1.97
N ASP A 51 -7.55 3.70 -2.33
CA ASP A 51 -7.34 2.50 -3.14
C ASP A 51 -7.75 1.26 -2.34
N ILE A 52 -7.34 1.20 -1.07
CA ILE A 52 -7.65 0.10 -0.14
C ILE A 52 -9.16 0.09 0.16
N LEU A 53 -9.74 1.25 0.50
CA LEU A 53 -11.18 1.37 0.75
C LEU A 53 -12.00 0.92 -0.47
N LYS A 54 -11.57 1.31 -1.67
CA LYS A 54 -12.23 0.90 -2.92
C LYS A 54 -12.08 -0.59 -3.20
N LYS A 55 -10.90 -1.17 -2.96
CA LYS A 55 -10.66 -2.63 -3.09
C LYS A 55 -11.52 -3.41 -2.09
N ALA A 56 -11.57 -2.97 -0.83
CA ALA A 56 -12.39 -3.57 0.22
C ALA A 56 -13.87 -3.56 -0.16
N PHE A 57 -14.40 -2.41 -0.60
CA PHE A 57 -15.78 -2.29 -1.03
C PHE A 57 -16.10 -3.24 -2.20
N LYS A 58 -15.21 -3.33 -3.19
CA LYS A 58 -15.36 -4.31 -4.27
C LYS A 58 -15.31 -5.75 -3.75
N GLY A 59 -14.41 -6.07 -2.82
CA GLY A 59 -14.29 -7.41 -2.22
C GLY A 59 -15.59 -7.84 -1.53
N ILE A 60 -16.22 -6.94 -0.77
CA ILE A 60 -17.51 -7.18 -0.12
C ILE A 60 -18.59 -7.50 -1.16
N ILE A 61 -18.68 -6.70 -2.24
CA ILE A 61 -19.67 -6.93 -3.32
C ILE A 61 -19.48 -8.30 -3.98
N HIS A 62 -18.24 -8.77 -4.11
CA HIS A 62 -17.92 -10.08 -4.72
C HIS A 62 -17.97 -11.25 -3.71
N GLY A 63 -18.45 -11.02 -2.47
CA GLY A 63 -18.56 -12.06 -1.44
C GLY A 63 -17.26 -12.44 -0.74
N GLN A 64 -16.16 -11.69 -0.96
CA GLN A 64 -14.87 -11.89 -0.32
C GLN A 64 -14.72 -10.98 0.90
N VAL A 65 -15.48 -11.27 1.95
CA VAL A 65 -15.57 -10.44 3.16
C VAL A 65 -14.37 -10.58 4.11
N PHE A 66 -13.48 -11.56 3.91
CA PHE A 66 -12.29 -11.78 4.75
C PHE A 66 -10.99 -11.59 3.97
N ASP A 67 -10.93 -10.55 3.14
CA ASP A 67 -9.72 -10.17 2.41
C ASP A 67 -8.84 -9.21 3.22
N GLU A 68 -7.53 -9.18 2.93
CA GLU A 68 -6.56 -8.26 3.54
C GLU A 68 -7.01 -6.80 3.37
N ASN A 69 -7.51 -6.45 2.18
CA ASN A 69 -8.02 -5.10 1.91
C ASN A 69 -9.20 -4.74 2.82
N PHE A 70 -10.07 -5.72 3.10
CA PHE A 70 -11.22 -5.52 3.99
C PHE A 70 -10.78 -5.34 5.45
N LEU A 71 -9.90 -6.22 5.94
CA LEU A 71 -9.34 -6.12 7.28
C LEU A 71 -8.68 -4.75 7.50
N MET A 72 -7.88 -4.31 6.52
CA MET A 72 -7.23 -2.99 6.57
C MET A 72 -8.22 -1.83 6.49
N ALA A 73 -9.27 -1.93 5.67
CA ALA A 73 -10.32 -0.91 5.60
C ALA A 73 -11.06 -0.77 6.94
N VAL A 74 -11.48 -1.88 7.56
CA VAL A 74 -12.16 -1.86 8.86
C VAL A 74 -11.25 -1.29 9.95
N ALA A 75 -9.98 -1.71 10.00
CA ALA A 75 -9.01 -1.17 10.95
C ALA A 75 -8.81 0.34 10.77
N SER A 76 -8.67 0.82 9.53
CA SER A 76 -8.48 2.24 9.23
C SER A 76 -9.68 3.11 9.59
N VAL A 77 -10.88 2.66 9.23
CA VAL A 77 -12.13 3.36 9.54
C VAL A 77 -12.40 3.34 11.03
N GLY A 78 -12.14 2.21 11.71
CA GLY A 78 -12.22 2.09 13.15
C GLY A 78 -11.26 3.05 13.87
N ALA A 79 -10.01 3.14 13.42
CA ALA A 79 -9.03 4.07 13.99
C ALA A 79 -9.46 5.54 13.83
N ILE A 80 -9.99 5.93 12.66
CA ILE A 80 -10.56 7.28 12.49
C ILE A 80 -11.80 7.47 13.36
N ALA A 81 -12.70 6.50 13.45
CA ALA A 81 -13.91 6.62 14.27
C ALA A 81 -13.57 6.83 15.75
N ILE A 82 -12.58 6.10 16.28
CA ILE A 82 -12.07 6.30 17.64
C ILE A 82 -11.42 7.67 17.78
N ALA A 83 -10.58 8.08 16.83
CA ALA A 83 -9.95 9.39 16.85
C ALA A 83 -10.98 10.54 16.85
N VAL A 84 -12.10 10.39 16.12
CA VAL A 84 -13.21 11.35 16.13
C VAL A 84 -13.97 11.33 17.45
N TYR A 85 -14.24 10.15 18.00
CA TYR A 85 -15.04 10.02 19.23
C TYR A 85 -14.29 10.49 20.47
N GLU A 86 -13.00 10.18 20.59
CA GLU A 86 -12.18 10.51 21.75
C GLU A 86 -11.37 11.80 21.57
N ASN A 87 -11.54 12.52 20.45
CA ASN A 87 -10.62 13.59 20.01
C ASN A 87 -9.15 13.16 20.09
N GLY A 88 -8.91 11.90 19.74
CA GLY A 88 -7.61 11.25 19.82
C GLY A 88 -6.65 11.69 18.72
N SER A 89 -5.53 10.97 18.66
CA SER A 89 -4.44 11.24 17.71
C SER A 89 -4.82 10.83 16.29
N TYR A 90 -5.43 11.75 15.50
CA TYR A 90 -5.70 11.54 14.07
C TYR A 90 -4.43 11.19 13.27
N SER A 91 -3.28 11.67 13.74
CA SER A 91 -1.96 11.32 13.23
C SER A 91 -1.66 9.82 13.30
N GLU A 92 -2.05 9.13 14.36
CA GLU A 92 -1.84 7.68 14.49
C GLU A 92 -2.69 6.90 13.49
N ALA A 93 -3.96 7.27 13.34
CA ALA A 93 -4.86 6.65 12.37
C ALA A 93 -4.30 6.79 10.94
N CYS A 94 -3.76 7.97 10.59
CA CYS A 94 -3.10 8.19 9.30
C CYS A 94 -1.79 7.43 9.17
N ALA A 95 -0.99 7.35 10.24
CA ALA A 95 0.30 6.67 10.25
C ALA A 95 0.16 5.17 10.03
N VAL A 96 -0.84 4.52 10.63
CA VAL A 96 -1.09 3.07 10.46
C VAL A 96 -1.27 2.71 8.97
N ILE A 97 -2.07 3.49 8.24
CA ILE A 97 -2.31 3.24 6.80
C ILE A 97 -1.08 3.59 5.97
N LEU A 98 -0.37 4.66 6.33
CA LEU A 98 0.87 5.03 5.68
C LEU A 98 1.90 3.90 5.75
N PHE A 99 2.11 3.33 6.94
CA PHE A 99 3.00 2.19 7.12
C PHE A 99 2.52 0.95 6.39
N TYR A 100 1.21 0.69 6.40
CA TYR A 100 0.64 -0.40 5.61
C TYR A 100 0.96 -0.24 4.12
N GLN A 101 0.75 0.94 3.53
CA GLN A 101 1.03 1.16 2.12
C GLN A 101 2.52 1.05 1.76
N ILE A 102 3.40 1.48 2.66
CA ILE A 102 4.83 1.24 2.52
C ILE A 102 5.11 -0.27 2.46
N GLY A 103 4.51 -1.05 3.37
CA GLY A 103 4.57 -2.51 3.36
C GLY A 103 4.03 -3.13 2.07
N GLU A 104 2.84 -2.72 1.61
CA GLU A 104 2.20 -3.19 0.38
C GLU A 104 3.09 -2.92 -0.85
N LEU A 105 3.76 -1.75 -0.88
CA LEU A 105 4.72 -1.41 -1.94
C LEU A 105 5.93 -2.35 -1.93
N PHE A 106 6.52 -2.61 -0.76
CA PHE A 106 7.65 -3.53 -0.63
C PHE A 106 7.27 -4.97 -0.96
N GLN A 107 6.12 -5.45 -0.50
CA GLN A 107 5.58 -6.77 -0.84
C GLN A 107 5.38 -6.89 -2.35
N SER A 108 4.74 -5.91 -2.97
CA SER A 108 4.53 -5.88 -4.43
C SER A 108 5.85 -5.87 -5.19
N TYR A 109 6.86 -5.16 -4.69
CA TYR A 109 8.18 -5.12 -5.29
C TYR A 109 8.91 -6.47 -5.17
N ALA A 110 8.89 -7.08 -3.98
CA ALA A 110 9.52 -8.37 -3.71
C ALA A 110 8.92 -9.49 -4.58
N VAL A 111 7.59 -9.56 -4.68
CA VAL A 111 6.90 -10.53 -5.56
C VAL A 111 7.29 -10.30 -7.02
N GLY A 112 7.33 -9.04 -7.48
CA GLY A 112 7.74 -8.71 -8.83
C GLY A 112 9.19 -9.09 -9.14
N LYS A 113 10.11 -8.93 -8.17
CA LYS A 113 11.51 -9.34 -8.30
C LYS A 113 11.64 -10.87 -8.31
N SER A 114 10.91 -11.57 -7.45
CA SER A 114 10.89 -13.04 -7.41
C SER A 114 10.44 -13.64 -8.75
N ARG A 115 9.32 -13.15 -9.31
CA ARG A 115 8.83 -13.60 -10.63
C ARG A 115 9.85 -13.41 -11.76
N ARG A 116 10.58 -12.28 -11.76
CA ARG A 116 11.63 -12.00 -12.76
C ARG A 116 12.80 -12.97 -12.64
N ASN A 117 13.23 -13.27 -11.42
CA ASN A 117 14.33 -14.21 -11.21
C ASN A 117 13.93 -15.63 -11.65
N ILE A 118 12.69 -16.06 -11.41
CA ILE A 118 12.18 -17.36 -11.89
C ILE A 118 12.16 -17.39 -13.42
N ALA A 119 11.67 -16.32 -14.07
CA ALA A 119 11.64 -16.23 -15.53
C ALA A 119 13.05 -16.37 -16.14
N GLN A 120 14.04 -15.71 -15.55
CA GLN A 120 15.44 -15.80 -15.99
C GLN A 120 16.04 -17.22 -15.86
N LEU A 121 15.58 -18.01 -14.88
CA LEU A 121 15.99 -19.40 -14.74
C LEU A 121 15.34 -20.32 -15.79
N MET A 122 14.11 -20.00 -16.22
CA MET A 122 13.45 -20.74 -17.30
C MET A 122 14.15 -20.53 -18.64
N ASP A 123 14.72 -19.34 -18.88
CA ASP A 123 15.49 -19.03 -20.10
C ASP A 123 16.81 -19.83 -20.22
N ILE A 124 17.27 -20.50 -19.14
CA ILE A 124 18.49 -21.32 -19.14
C ILE A 124 18.21 -22.75 -19.62
N ARG A 125 16.94 -23.18 -19.69
CA ARG A 125 16.60 -24.52 -20.16
C ARG A 125 16.91 -24.64 -21.66
N PRO A 126 17.78 -25.57 -22.08
CA PRO A 126 17.99 -25.83 -23.50
C PRO A 126 16.73 -26.47 -24.11
N ASP A 127 16.30 -25.96 -25.26
CA ASP A 127 15.12 -26.46 -25.98
C ASP A 127 15.39 -27.78 -26.72
N TYR A 128 16.66 -28.04 -27.04
CA TYR A 128 17.11 -29.25 -27.72
C TYR A 128 18.45 -29.70 -27.16
N ALA A 129 18.67 -31.01 -27.21
CA ALA A 129 19.95 -31.63 -26.96
C ALA A 129 20.21 -32.60 -28.11
N ASN A 130 21.44 -32.57 -28.65
CA ASN A 130 21.88 -33.50 -29.67
C ASN A 130 22.38 -34.78 -29.00
N ILE A 131 22.02 -35.94 -29.54
CA ILE A 131 22.48 -37.23 -29.02
C ILE A 131 23.65 -37.68 -29.89
N GLU A 132 24.81 -37.97 -29.29
CA GLU A 132 25.95 -38.53 -30.02
C GLU A 132 26.00 -40.05 -29.84
N LYS A 133 25.99 -40.80 -30.94
CA LYS A 133 26.19 -42.26 -30.95
C LYS A 133 27.24 -42.61 -31.99
N ASP A 134 28.25 -43.37 -31.56
CA ASP A 134 29.33 -43.87 -32.41
C ASP A 134 30.08 -42.77 -33.22
N GLY A 135 30.15 -41.55 -32.67
CA GLY A 135 30.82 -40.41 -33.29
C GLY A 135 29.95 -39.62 -34.28
N GLU A 136 28.67 -39.98 -34.44
CA GLU A 136 27.70 -39.22 -35.24
C GLU A 136 26.59 -38.62 -34.36
N ILE A 137 26.12 -37.43 -34.74
CA ILE A 137 24.98 -36.77 -34.10
C ILE A 137 23.68 -37.34 -34.68
N VAL A 138 22.86 -37.97 -33.82
CA VAL A 138 21.57 -38.62 -34.14
C VAL A 138 20.39 -37.83 -33.58
#